data_AF-A0A4R3YQR9-F1
#
_entry.id   AF-A0A4R3YQR9-F1
#
_cell.length_a   1.000
_cell.length_b   1.000
_cell.length_c   1.000
_cell.angle_alpha   90.00
_cell.angle_beta   90.00
_cell.angle_gamma   90.00
#
_symmetry.space_group_name_H-M   'P 1'
#
loop_
_entity.id
_entity.type
_entity.pdbx_description
1 polymer ?
#
loop_
_entity_poly.entity_id
_entity_poly.type
_entity_poly.pdbx_seq_one_letter_code
_entity_poly.pdbx_strand_id
1 'polypeptide(L)'
;MKALTLGLLLALPLGAGAAPSPPPGVHGTRAPEAEPMKTFAWRDDAAGYSFVGPPRWAGRVKAVPVGAKDLAASGATSGVTFIDTKHSQTLLILLATDNERAATMLGTESVHELARSGDHVVARKDGPTRQTLVRDEMMLTPDELDTAIRWDSAAGTTAR
;
A
#
# COMPACT_ATOMS: atom_id res chain seq x y z
N MET A 1 -78.18 -39.64 -7.76
CA MET A 1 -77.01 -38.75 -7.92
C MET A 1 -76.02 -39.08 -6.80
N LYS A 2 -74.81 -39.53 -7.14
CA LYS A 2 -73.75 -39.89 -6.18
C LYS A 2 -72.96 -38.62 -5.85
N ALA A 3 -72.95 -38.18 -4.61
CA ALA A 3 -72.09 -37.10 -4.14
C ALA A 3 -70.96 -37.70 -3.28
N LEU A 4 -69.73 -37.50 -3.74
CA LEU A 4 -68.50 -37.93 -3.08
C LEU A 4 -68.25 -37.13 -1.79
N THR A 5 -67.80 -37.85 -0.77
CA THR A 5 -67.07 -37.37 0.42
C THR A 5 -65.79 -36.61 0.06
N LEU A 6 -65.56 -35.47 0.70
CA LEU A 6 -64.24 -34.85 0.84
C LEU A 6 -64.03 -34.47 2.32
N GLY A 7 -63.16 -35.22 3.01
CA GLY A 7 -62.44 -34.70 4.17
C GLY A 7 -61.20 -33.94 3.70
N LEU A 8 -60.54 -33.18 4.60
CA LEU A 8 -59.10 -33.26 4.89
C LEU A 8 -58.51 -31.99 5.58
N LEU A 9 -57.76 -32.24 6.67
CA LEU A 9 -56.60 -31.56 7.30
C LEU A 9 -56.72 -30.12 7.82
N LEU A 10 -56.54 -29.84 9.12
CA LEU A 10 -55.35 -29.93 9.99
C LEU A 10 -54.30 -28.82 9.79
N ALA A 11 -54.21 -27.99 10.82
CA ALA A 11 -53.03 -27.52 11.54
C ALA A 11 -51.92 -26.76 10.77
N LEU A 12 -51.80 -25.47 11.13
CA LEU A 12 -50.63 -24.62 10.89
C LEU A 12 -49.36 -25.20 11.53
N PRO A 13 -48.22 -25.25 10.83
CA PRO A 13 -46.92 -25.25 11.46
C PRO A 13 -46.33 -23.84 11.43
N LEU A 14 -46.13 -23.24 12.61
CA LEU A 14 -45.15 -22.18 12.82
C LEU A 14 -43.75 -22.77 12.61
N GLY A 15 -43.24 -22.69 11.38
CA GLY A 15 -41.85 -22.98 11.06
C GLY A 15 -40.97 -21.77 11.38
N ALA A 16 -40.38 -21.75 12.57
CA ALA A 16 -39.26 -20.89 12.89
C ALA A 16 -38.09 -21.22 11.95
N GLY A 17 -37.73 -20.28 11.08
CA GLY A 17 -36.54 -20.40 10.24
C GLY A 17 -35.29 -20.44 11.11
N ALA A 18 -34.67 -21.61 11.17
CA ALA A 18 -33.36 -21.80 11.79
C ALA A 18 -32.32 -20.94 11.05
N ALA A 19 -31.70 -20.00 11.76
CA ALA A 19 -30.49 -19.34 11.29
C ALA A 19 -29.40 -20.40 11.07
N PRO A 20 -28.62 -20.33 9.98
CA PRO A 20 -27.50 -21.25 9.76
C PRO A 20 -26.50 -21.08 10.89
N SER A 21 -26.29 -22.15 11.66
CA SER A 21 -25.24 -22.22 12.67
C SER A 21 -23.88 -22.13 11.95
N PRO A 22 -22.97 -21.22 12.38
CA PRO A 22 -21.61 -21.22 11.86
C PRO A 22 -20.98 -22.60 12.12
N PRO A 23 -20.13 -23.11 11.21
CA PRO A 23 -19.52 -24.42 11.37
C PRO A 23 -18.81 -24.52 12.74
N PRO A 24 -18.91 -25.66 13.44
CA PRO A 24 -18.34 -25.80 14.77
C PRO A 24 -16.83 -25.57 14.72
N GLY A 25 -16.41 -24.40 15.20
CA GLY A 25 -15.01 -24.13 15.49
C GLY A 25 -14.61 -24.99 16.68
N VAL A 26 -13.48 -25.69 16.57
CA VAL A 26 -12.84 -26.40 17.68
C VAL A 26 -12.64 -25.43 18.86
N HIS A 27 -13.51 -25.52 19.86
CA HIS A 27 -13.40 -24.74 21.08
C HIS A 27 -12.10 -25.13 21.81
N GLY A 28 -11.13 -24.20 21.88
CA GLY A 28 -9.89 -24.36 22.65
C GLY A 28 -8.59 -24.37 21.84
N THR A 29 -8.61 -24.39 20.51
CA THR A 29 -7.40 -24.13 19.73
C THR A 29 -7.09 -22.64 19.74
N ARG A 30 -5.85 -22.29 20.09
CA ARG A 30 -5.30 -20.94 19.91
C ARG A 30 -5.59 -20.49 18.48
N ALA A 31 -6.07 -19.27 18.31
CA ALA A 31 -6.27 -18.69 16.98
C ALA A 31 -4.98 -18.90 16.16
N PRO A 32 -5.09 -19.29 14.87
CA PRO A 32 -3.93 -19.35 13.99
C PRO A 32 -3.15 -18.04 14.12
N GLU A 33 -1.82 -18.14 14.18
CA GLU A 33 -0.99 -16.93 14.19
C GLU A 33 -1.34 -16.10 12.96
N ALA A 34 -1.58 -14.80 13.17
CA ALA A 34 -1.92 -13.90 12.08
C ALA A 34 -0.76 -13.90 11.07
N GLU A 35 -0.99 -14.40 9.86
CA GLU A 35 -0.01 -14.26 8.80
C GLU A 35 0.21 -12.75 8.55
N PRO A 36 1.48 -12.28 8.51
CA PRO A 36 1.75 -10.90 8.21
C PRO A 36 1.19 -10.57 6.83
N MET A 37 0.36 -9.54 6.75
CA MET A 37 -0.20 -9.07 5.50
C MET A 37 0.94 -8.79 4.52
N LYS A 38 0.86 -9.31 3.29
CA LYS A 38 1.84 -9.00 2.24
C LYS A 38 1.90 -7.49 2.06
N THR A 39 3.07 -6.91 2.29
CA THR A 39 3.34 -5.48 2.10
C THR A 39 4.00 -5.25 0.74
N PHE A 40 3.81 -4.05 0.21
CA PHE A 40 4.61 -3.59 -0.93
C PHE A 40 5.99 -3.16 -0.42
N ALA A 41 7.05 -3.62 -1.05
CA ALA A 41 8.41 -3.18 -0.76
C ALA A 41 9.19 -2.96 -2.06
N TRP A 42 9.96 -1.88 -2.09
CA TRP A 42 10.90 -1.56 -3.16
C TRP A 42 12.20 -1.04 -2.55
N ARG A 43 13.33 -1.24 -3.22
CA ARG A 43 14.66 -0.88 -2.73
C ARG A 43 15.41 -0.05 -3.76
N ASP A 44 16.04 1.01 -3.29
CA ASP A 44 17.04 1.79 -4.03
C ASP A 44 18.43 1.37 -3.55
N ASP A 45 19.11 0.54 -4.34
CA ASP A 45 20.46 0.09 -4.00
C ASP A 45 21.49 1.22 -4.09
N ALA A 46 21.26 2.25 -4.92
CA ALA A 46 22.20 3.35 -5.08
C ALA A 46 22.15 4.31 -3.87
N ALA A 47 20.95 4.53 -3.31
CA ALA A 47 20.74 5.41 -2.17
C ALA A 47 20.67 4.67 -0.82
N GLY A 48 20.66 3.33 -0.80
CA GLY A 48 20.70 2.54 0.44
C GLY A 48 19.43 2.63 1.30
N TYR A 49 18.26 2.69 0.66
CA TYR A 49 16.98 2.69 1.37
C TYR A 49 15.95 1.75 0.71
N SER A 50 14.98 1.35 1.52
CA SER A 50 13.78 0.66 1.07
C SER A 50 12.54 1.53 1.30
N PHE A 51 11.63 1.54 0.34
CA PHE A 51 10.28 2.06 0.50
C PHE A 51 9.34 0.91 0.85
N VAL A 52 8.67 0.99 1.99
CA VAL A 52 7.65 0.04 2.41
C VAL A 52 6.28 0.71 2.31
N GLY A 53 5.51 0.28 1.31
CA GLY A 53 4.17 0.76 1.07
C GLY A 53 3.12 -0.02 1.89
N PRO A 54 1.91 0.53 1.99
CA PRO A 54 0.83 -0.13 2.71
C PRO A 54 0.43 -1.47 2.03
N PRO A 55 -0.18 -2.41 2.77
CA PRO A 55 -0.59 -3.70 2.22
C PRO A 55 -1.46 -3.60 0.96
N ARG A 56 -2.26 -2.54 0.83
CA ARG A 56 -3.14 -2.29 -0.35
C ARG A 56 -2.38 -2.07 -1.66
N TRP A 57 -1.08 -1.77 -1.60
CA TRP A 57 -0.23 -1.66 -2.79
C TRP A 57 0.32 -3.00 -3.27
N ALA A 58 0.31 -4.03 -2.42
CA ALA A 58 0.88 -5.33 -2.74
C ALA A 58 0.18 -5.95 -3.97
N GLY A 59 0.97 -6.29 -5.00
CA GLY A 59 0.47 -6.85 -6.26
C GLY A 59 -0.31 -5.88 -7.16
N ARG A 60 -0.46 -4.60 -6.77
CA ARG A 60 -1.17 -3.57 -7.54
C ARG A 60 -0.26 -2.45 -8.01
N VAL A 61 0.80 -2.15 -7.28
CA VAL A 61 1.73 -1.07 -7.59
C VAL A 61 3.01 -1.62 -8.19
N LYS A 62 3.51 -0.93 -9.21
CA LYS A 62 4.81 -1.19 -9.83
C LYS A 62 5.74 -0.01 -9.60
N ALA A 63 6.99 -0.30 -9.27
CA ALA A 63 8.08 0.66 -9.26
C ALA A 63 8.73 0.74 -10.66
N VAL A 64 8.87 1.96 -11.19
CA VAL A 64 9.53 2.23 -12.47
C VAL A 64 10.62 3.27 -12.24
N PRO A 65 11.89 3.00 -12.60
CA PRO A 65 12.96 3.99 -12.47
C PRO A 65 12.65 5.27 -13.23
N VAL A 66 12.99 6.42 -12.64
CA VAL A 66 12.87 7.73 -13.30
C VAL A 66 13.93 7.82 -14.40
N GLY A 67 13.55 8.35 -15.57
CA GLY A 67 14.46 8.47 -16.70
C GLY A 67 15.58 9.48 -16.46
N ALA A 68 16.75 9.25 -17.06
CA ALA A 68 17.94 10.09 -16.87
C ALA A 68 17.71 11.58 -17.16
N LYS A 69 16.85 11.91 -18.14
CA LYS A 69 16.48 13.30 -18.46
C LYS A 69 15.77 14.00 -17.29
N ASP A 70 14.86 13.29 -16.63
CA ASP A 70 14.08 13.85 -15.53
C ASP A 70 14.91 13.93 -14.24
N LEU A 71 15.82 12.96 -14.02
CA LEU A 71 16.79 13.01 -12.92
C LEU A 71 17.74 14.20 -13.05
N ALA A 72 18.27 14.43 -14.26
CA ALA A 72 19.12 15.58 -14.55
C ALA A 72 18.38 16.91 -14.33
N ALA A 73 17.09 16.98 -14.71
CA ALA A 73 16.26 18.16 -14.51
C ALA A 73 15.94 18.43 -13.03
N SER A 74 15.86 17.39 -12.20
CA SER A 74 15.60 17.52 -10.76
C SER A 74 16.86 17.63 -9.90
N GLY A 75 18.06 17.41 -10.46
CA GLY A 75 19.30 17.32 -9.68
C GLY A 75 19.40 16.08 -8.79
N ALA A 76 18.59 15.06 -9.05
CA ALA A 76 18.58 13.81 -8.31
C ALA A 76 19.61 12.82 -8.90
N THR A 77 20.17 11.95 -8.07
CA THR A 77 21.09 10.88 -8.51
C THR A 77 20.34 9.60 -8.86
N SER A 78 19.24 9.32 -8.17
CA SER A 78 18.32 8.22 -8.47
C SER A 78 16.87 8.64 -8.23
N GLY A 79 15.93 7.81 -8.70
CA GLY A 79 14.51 8.05 -8.48
C GLY A 79 13.62 6.95 -9.00
N VAL A 80 12.42 6.88 -8.44
CA VAL A 80 11.40 5.88 -8.77
C VAL A 80 10.02 6.52 -8.87
N THR A 81 9.23 6.03 -9.82
CA THR A 81 7.81 6.32 -9.97
C THR A 81 7.02 5.07 -9.57
N PHE A 82 6.12 5.21 -8.61
CA PHE A 82 5.17 4.18 -8.23
C PHE A 82 3.87 4.36 -9.01
N ILE A 83 3.47 3.32 -9.74
CA ILE A 83 2.34 3.36 -10.67
C ILE A 83 1.32 2.29 -10.27
N ASP A 84 0.04 2.65 -10.18
CA ASP A 84 -1.05 1.67 -10.12
C ASP A 84 -1.14 0.93 -11.46
N THR A 85 -0.83 -0.35 -11.46
CA THR A 85 -0.84 -1.20 -12.66
C THR A 85 -2.21 -1.33 -13.31
N LYS A 86 -3.30 -1.17 -12.56
CA LYS A 86 -4.66 -1.28 -13.09
C LYS A 86 -5.08 -0.04 -13.86
N HIS A 87 -4.66 1.13 -13.39
CA HIS A 87 -5.11 2.43 -13.89
C HIS A 87 -4.01 3.21 -14.62
N SER A 88 -2.78 2.69 -14.65
CA SER A 88 -1.58 3.35 -15.19
C SER A 88 -1.38 4.75 -14.61
N GLN A 89 -1.75 4.92 -13.34
CA GLN A 89 -1.71 6.21 -12.66
C GLN A 89 -0.49 6.31 -11.75
N THR A 90 0.23 7.43 -11.83
CA THR A 90 1.30 7.75 -10.90
C THR A 90 0.74 8.05 -9.52
N LEU A 91 1.19 7.30 -8.52
CA LEU A 91 0.80 7.44 -7.11
C LEU A 91 1.81 8.27 -6.33
N LEU A 92 3.10 8.06 -6.58
CA LEU A 92 4.20 8.68 -5.85
C LEU A 92 5.44 8.71 -6.73
N ILE A 93 6.19 9.81 -6.69
CA ILE A 93 7.53 9.89 -7.26
C ILE A 93 8.49 10.18 -6.12
N LEU A 94 9.51 9.33 -5.97
CA LEU A 94 10.62 9.56 -5.05
C LEU A 94 11.88 9.88 -5.84
N LEU A 95 12.62 10.85 -5.34
CA LEU A 95 13.93 11.23 -5.81
C LEU A 95 14.91 11.08 -4.66
N ALA A 96 16.10 10.57 -4.95
CA ALA A 96 17.18 10.55 -3.98
C ALA A 96 18.41 11.28 -4.53
N THR A 97 19.14 11.90 -3.62
CA THR A 97 20.36 12.65 -3.94
C THR A 97 21.28 12.73 -2.72
N ASP A 98 22.50 13.22 -2.93
CA ASP A 98 23.47 13.49 -1.86
C ASP A 98 23.21 14.84 -1.18
N ASN A 99 23.82 15.11 -0.02
CA ASN A 99 23.61 16.38 0.68
C ASN A 99 24.08 17.59 -0.14
N GLU A 100 25.12 17.44 -0.96
CA GLU A 100 25.68 18.53 -1.78
C GLU A 100 24.66 19.02 -2.82
N ARG A 101 23.92 18.09 -3.42
CA ARG A 101 22.90 18.36 -4.45
C ARG A 101 21.50 18.57 -3.88
N ALA A 102 21.27 18.21 -2.61
CA ALA A 102 19.97 18.32 -1.96
C ALA A 102 19.38 19.73 -2.02
N ALA A 103 20.19 20.78 -1.82
CA ALA A 103 19.72 22.16 -1.88
C ALA A 103 19.16 22.53 -3.27
N THR A 104 19.81 22.08 -4.33
CA THR A 104 19.34 22.30 -5.72
C THR A 104 18.04 21.55 -5.98
N MET A 105 17.96 20.29 -5.55
CA MET A 105 16.77 19.46 -5.74
C MET A 105 15.57 20.03 -4.96
N LEU A 106 15.75 20.36 -3.68
CA LEU A 106 14.72 20.90 -2.80
C LEU A 106 14.38 22.37 -3.07
N GLY A 107 15.21 23.09 -3.84
CA GLY A 107 14.90 24.43 -4.33
C GLY A 107 13.78 24.47 -5.37
N THR A 108 13.31 23.31 -5.84
CA THR A 108 12.16 23.20 -6.74
C THR A 108 10.86 23.10 -5.94
N GLU A 109 9.88 23.97 -6.19
CA GLU A 109 8.60 23.99 -5.44
C GLU A 109 7.81 22.67 -5.44
N SER A 110 8.06 21.82 -6.43
CA SER A 110 7.41 20.51 -6.57
C SER A 110 8.14 19.38 -5.83
N VAL A 111 9.22 19.66 -5.09
CA VAL A 111 10.03 18.63 -4.43
C VAL A 111 10.15 18.90 -2.94
N HIS A 112 9.70 17.94 -2.12
CA HIS A 112 9.62 18.06 -0.67
C HIS A 112 10.45 16.96 -0.01
N GLU A 113 11.32 17.33 0.92
CA GLU A 113 12.11 16.36 1.68
C GLU A 113 11.18 15.43 2.49
N LEU A 114 11.45 14.13 2.43
CA LEU A 114 10.76 13.13 3.23
C LEU A 114 11.66 12.56 4.33
N ALA A 115 12.90 12.23 3.97
CA ALA A 115 13.83 11.58 4.87
C ALA A 115 15.27 11.93 4.53
N ARG A 116 16.10 11.96 5.57
CA ARG A 116 17.54 12.19 5.46
C ARG A 116 18.28 11.23 6.37
N SER A 117 19.37 10.64 5.88
CA SER A 117 20.26 9.78 6.65
C SER A 117 21.68 9.88 6.12
N GLY A 118 22.62 10.27 7.00
CA GLY A 118 24.01 10.49 6.63
C GLY A 118 24.13 11.48 5.47
N ASP A 119 24.69 11.00 4.34
CA ASP A 119 24.88 11.81 3.15
C ASP A 119 23.73 11.75 2.13
N HIS A 120 22.66 11.01 2.43
CA HIS A 120 21.58 10.77 1.48
C HIS A 120 20.28 11.47 1.90
N VAL A 121 19.60 12.04 0.91
CA VAL A 121 18.30 12.70 1.05
C VAL A 121 17.32 12.04 0.10
N VAL A 122 16.14 11.68 0.61
CA VAL A 122 15.00 11.20 -0.17
C VAL A 122 13.91 12.26 -0.12
N ALA A 123 13.40 12.63 -1.29
CA ALA A 123 12.36 13.63 -1.44
C ALA A 123 11.21 13.10 -2.30
N ARG A 124 10.00 13.56 -1.97
CA ARG A 124 8.81 13.40 -2.80
C ARG A 124 8.82 14.45 -3.89
N LYS A 125 8.62 14.05 -5.13
CA LYS A 125 8.24 14.96 -6.20
C LYS A 125 6.73 14.93 -6.41
N ASP A 126 6.11 16.09 -6.36
CA ASP A 126 4.70 16.26 -6.72
C ASP A 126 4.54 15.94 -8.21
N GLY A 127 3.51 15.17 -8.54
CA GLY A 127 3.27 14.76 -9.92
C GLY A 127 3.04 15.97 -10.85
N PRO A 128 3.47 15.90 -12.12
CA PRO A 128 3.43 17.03 -13.07
C PRO A 128 2.03 17.47 -13.49
N THR A 129 0.96 17.01 -12.84
CA THR A 129 -0.39 17.41 -13.21
C THR A 129 -1.31 17.31 -12.01
N ARG A 130 -2.21 18.30 -11.87
CA ARG A 130 -3.55 18.11 -11.31
C ARG A 130 -4.31 17.04 -12.12
N GLN A 131 -3.80 15.81 -12.16
CA GLN A 131 -4.43 14.67 -12.78
C GLN A 131 -5.31 14.02 -11.72
N THR A 132 -6.55 14.51 -11.71
CA THR A 132 -7.75 13.69 -11.72
C THR A 132 -7.68 12.45 -10.82
N LEU A 133 -8.20 12.64 -9.61
CA LEU A 133 -8.78 11.60 -8.76
C LEU A 133 -7.94 10.35 -8.67
N VAL A 134 -6.85 10.44 -7.90
CA VAL A 134 -6.39 9.25 -7.20
C VAL A 134 -7.60 8.71 -6.45
N ARG A 135 -7.91 7.43 -6.62
CA ARG A 135 -8.87 6.80 -5.71
C ARG A 135 -8.31 7.00 -4.31
N ASP A 136 -9.07 7.62 -3.41
CA ASP A 136 -8.65 7.85 -2.02
C ASP A 136 -8.02 6.58 -1.40
N GLU A 137 -8.50 5.41 -1.83
CA GLU A 137 -7.95 4.10 -1.50
C GLU A 137 -6.44 3.94 -1.77
N MET A 138 -5.87 4.48 -2.86
CA MET A 138 -4.46 4.25 -3.22
C MET A 138 -3.52 5.35 -2.72
N MET A 139 -4.06 6.47 -2.21
CA MET A 139 -3.26 7.55 -1.64
C MET A 139 -2.63 7.14 -0.33
N LEU A 140 -1.37 7.53 -0.14
CA LEU A 140 -0.71 7.41 1.15
C LEU A 140 -1.22 8.51 2.07
N THR A 141 -1.54 8.12 3.30
CA THR A 141 -1.71 9.10 4.37
C THR A 141 -0.35 9.73 4.73
N PRO A 142 -0.32 10.92 5.36
CA PRO A 142 0.92 11.51 5.84
C PRO A 142 1.72 10.56 6.73
N ASP A 143 1.07 9.89 7.68
CA ASP A 143 1.72 8.93 8.59
C ASP A 143 2.34 7.73 7.88
N GLU A 144 1.67 7.22 6.83
CA GLU A 144 2.22 6.14 6.01
C GLU A 144 3.43 6.60 5.22
N LEU A 145 3.41 7.83 4.71
CA LEU A 145 4.54 8.38 3.95
C LEU A 145 5.76 8.62 4.86
N ASP A 146 5.54 9.16 6.06
CA ASP A 146 6.59 9.45 7.04
C ASP A 146 7.30 8.18 7.54
N THR A 147 6.58 7.05 7.55
CA THR A 147 7.10 5.76 8.02
C THR A 147 7.50 4.80 6.89
N ALA A 148 7.33 5.20 5.63
CA ALA A 148 7.59 4.35 4.48
C ALA A 148 9.08 4.18 4.17
N ILE A 149 9.93 5.18 4.47
CA ILE A 149 11.36 5.11 4.20
C ILE A 149 12.08 4.34 5.30
N ARG A 150 12.73 3.24 4.91
CA ARG A 150 13.56 2.39 5.77
C ARG A 150 14.98 2.41 5.26
N TRP A 151 15.86 3.10 5.97
CA TRP A 151 17.28 3.08 5.68
C TRP A 151 17.86 1.70 5.94
N ASP A 152 18.81 1.29 5.11
CA ASP A 152 19.64 0.12 5.33
C ASP A 152 20.65 0.44 6.46
N SER A 153 20.19 0.75 7.67
CA SER A 153 21.13 0.74 8.79
C SER A 153 21.69 -0.67 8.93
N ALA A 154 23.03 -0.76 9.01
CA ALA A 154 23.76 -2.01 9.15
C ALA A 154 23.03 -2.91 10.15
N ALA A 155 22.69 -4.12 9.70
CA ALA A 155 22.06 -5.20 10.45
C ALA A 155 22.10 -4.94 11.97
N GLY A 156 20.97 -4.47 12.52
CA GLY A 156 20.81 -4.35 13.96
C GLY A 156 21.10 -5.71 14.57
N THR A 157 22.27 -5.83 15.19
CA THR A 157 22.62 -6.93 16.06
C THR A 157 21.56 -6.96 17.15
N THR A 158 20.60 -7.86 17.05
CA THR A 158 19.77 -8.25 18.18
C THR A 158 20.64 -9.16 19.06
N ALA A 159 21.54 -8.52 19.80
CA ALA A 159 22.11 -9.07 21.01
C ALA A 159 21.46 -8.34 22.17
N ARG A 160 20.38 -8.93 22.69
CA ARG A 160 20.11 -9.09 24.12
C ARG A 160 18.92 -10.00 24.34
#